data_AF-A0A8C4R436-F1
#
_entry.id   AF-A0A8C4R436-F1
#
_cell.length_a   1.000
_cell.length_b   1.000
_cell.length_c   1.000
_cell.angle_alpha   90.00
_cell.angle_beta   90.00
_cell.angle_gamma   90.00
#
_symmetry.space_group_name_H-M   'P 1'
#
loop_
_entity.id
_entity.type
_entity.pdbx_description
1 polymer ?
#
loop_
_entity_poly.entity_id
_entity_poly.type
_entity_poly.pdbx_seq_one_letter_code
_entity_poly.pdbx_strand_id
1 'polypeptide(L)'
;MIWVNRDDMEKALPYLEAAEEMYKQYKKEVETAPLDIHELFMAQDEMYSEKERKRRFEKAHTHTLCYLALVCKKLEQPERAAAYCLATLQRQLTSQDYDPVDWATNATMLSQYYILGQQYAVGRHCLAAASVVIDKVPEFEGADEELSHIPRCKAEIRRCWIKYCVNLLEDSRLQLEDGIGELDLKRQQELQAQQGEVNEVPEAPSLFSGAIIMDAVSLEEGQVPCELALGYPEARAVFLFGQSCLQAAKRYYSLNSHTTDYVEVVQDYGELFNALSFFEPDIHRRCKMQKRRIDMLAEVYLELNPRFYLRLCRELQMELAEACYNLMDLKVSISSNVEQPSQHAAKKINQLAQEAIRYYQLFLDSLCDLEGRFPETLPPEVVRAALVANFRMGGLHRKLLTTDGAQKLANTRHAYECYRFVEGYCVRHPEAGEKVPAELELSREIVGLLPAEIQRLTSSLSPCQQE
;
A
#
# COMPACT_ATOMS: atom_id res chain seq x y z
N MET A 1 -8.22 24.59 -23.44
CA MET A 1 -7.09 23.78 -23.96
C MET A 1 -5.77 24.57 -24.02
N ILE A 2 -5.71 25.73 -24.69
CA ILE A 2 -4.45 26.52 -24.82
C ILE A 2 -3.78 26.81 -23.46
N TRP A 3 -4.54 27.24 -22.45
CA TRP A 3 -4.00 27.55 -21.12
C TRP A 3 -3.45 26.32 -20.38
N VAL A 4 -4.11 25.16 -20.52
CA VAL A 4 -3.61 23.91 -19.96
C VAL A 4 -2.26 23.52 -20.58
N ASN A 5 -2.13 23.67 -21.91
CA ASN A 5 -0.88 23.39 -22.62
C ASN A 5 0.26 24.37 -22.26
N ARG A 6 -0.08 25.54 -21.71
CA ARG A 6 0.88 26.53 -21.19
C ARG A 6 1.19 26.34 -19.70
N ASP A 7 0.67 25.26 -19.11
CA ASP A 7 0.78 24.96 -17.68
C ASP A 7 0.17 26.03 -16.75
N ASP A 8 -0.74 26.86 -17.27
CA ASP A 8 -1.43 27.91 -16.51
C ASP A 8 -2.82 27.43 -16.08
N MET A 9 -2.85 26.66 -14.99
CA MET A 9 -4.05 25.99 -14.48
C MET A 9 -5.08 26.96 -13.91
N GLU A 10 -4.62 28.00 -13.22
CA GLU A 10 -5.49 29.03 -12.64
C GLU A 10 -6.26 29.78 -13.72
N LYS A 11 -5.62 30.09 -14.86
CA LYS A 11 -6.35 30.67 -16.00
C LYS A 11 -7.18 29.64 -16.75
N ALA A 12 -6.74 28.38 -16.84
CA ALA A 12 -7.47 27.35 -17.57
C ALA A 12 -8.83 27.03 -16.95
N LEU A 13 -8.89 26.96 -15.62
CA LEU A 13 -10.09 26.54 -14.87
C LEU A 13 -11.36 27.32 -15.25
N PRO A 14 -11.43 28.66 -15.14
CA PRO A 14 -12.67 29.39 -15.39
C PRO A 14 -13.15 29.27 -16.84
N TYR A 15 -12.24 29.14 -17.82
CA TYR A 15 -12.64 28.92 -19.22
C TYR A 15 -13.25 27.53 -19.43
N LEU A 16 -12.73 26.51 -18.75
CA LEU A 16 -13.25 25.15 -18.85
C LEU A 16 -14.60 25.02 -18.13
N GLU A 17 -14.76 25.65 -16.95
CA GLU A 17 -16.04 25.70 -16.24
C GLU A 17 -17.10 26.43 -17.05
N ALA A 18 -16.75 27.56 -17.69
CA ALA A 18 -17.64 28.25 -18.61
C ALA A 18 -18.04 27.37 -19.80
N ALA A 19 -17.11 26.58 -20.35
CA ALA A 19 -17.41 25.64 -21.43
C ALA A 19 -18.34 24.50 -20.99
N GLU A 20 -18.16 23.98 -19.77
CA GLU A 20 -19.06 23.00 -19.16
C GLU A 20 -20.47 23.56 -19.00
N GLU A 21 -20.60 24.78 -18.48
CA GLU A 21 -21.90 25.44 -18.27
C GLU A 21 -22.60 25.75 -19.60
N MET A 22 -21.87 26.27 -20.59
CA MET A 22 -22.41 26.50 -21.94
C MET A 22 -22.95 25.20 -22.56
N TYR A 23 -22.24 24.07 -22.39
CA TYR A 23 -22.72 22.78 -22.86
C TYR A 23 -24.02 22.37 -22.16
N LYS A 24 -24.08 22.48 -20.83
CA LYS A 24 -25.28 22.15 -20.04
C LYS A 24 -26.48 23.01 -20.42
N GLN A 25 -26.27 24.31 -20.61
CA GLN A 25 -27.30 25.23 -21.04
C GLN A 25 -27.78 24.90 -22.45
N TYR A 26 -26.87 24.71 -23.40
CA TYR A 26 -27.21 24.39 -24.78
C TYR A 26 -28.03 23.11 -24.88
N LYS A 27 -27.67 22.06 -24.13
CA LYS A 27 -28.43 20.79 -24.08
C LYS A 27 -29.84 20.92 -23.53
N LYS A 28 -30.11 21.92 -22.69
CA LYS A 28 -31.46 22.19 -22.16
C LYS A 28 -32.32 22.99 -23.13
N GLU A 29 -31.71 23.91 -23.87
CA GLU A 29 -32.41 24.89 -24.70
C GLU A 29 -32.54 24.46 -26.17
N VAL A 30 -31.64 23.62 -26.67
CA VAL A 30 -31.52 23.29 -28.10
C VAL A 30 -31.42 21.78 -28.30
N GLU A 31 -32.32 21.23 -29.13
CA GLU A 31 -32.37 19.79 -29.43
C GLU A 31 -31.38 19.35 -30.53
N THR A 32 -30.93 20.28 -31.38
CA THR A 32 -30.02 20.01 -32.49
C THR A 32 -28.56 20.29 -32.13
N ALA A 33 -27.62 19.58 -32.78
CA ALA A 33 -26.20 19.82 -32.55
C ALA A 33 -25.73 21.14 -33.20
N PRO A 34 -24.80 21.86 -32.54
CA PRO A 34 -24.25 23.08 -33.10
C PRO A 34 -23.41 22.79 -34.35
N LEU A 35 -23.23 23.81 -35.19
CA LEU A 35 -22.29 23.75 -36.31
C LEU A 35 -20.86 23.63 -35.77
N ASP A 36 -20.07 22.76 -36.37
CA ASP A 36 -18.63 22.70 -36.11
C ASP A 36 -17.95 23.95 -36.70
N ILE A 37 -16.90 24.45 -36.04
CA ILE A 37 -16.17 25.63 -36.51
C ILE A 37 -15.64 25.47 -37.93
N HIS A 38 -15.29 24.25 -38.33
CA HIS A 38 -14.81 23.95 -39.67
C HIS A 38 -15.93 24.03 -40.71
N GLU A 39 -17.18 23.75 -40.34
CA GLU A 39 -18.34 23.85 -41.25
C GLU A 39 -18.63 25.28 -41.69
N LEU A 40 -18.17 26.29 -40.93
CA LEU A 40 -18.27 27.70 -41.33
C LEU A 40 -17.43 28.03 -42.57
N PHE A 41 -16.50 27.16 -42.94
CA PHE A 41 -15.59 27.33 -44.07
C PHE A 41 -15.76 26.25 -45.16
N MET A 42 -16.76 25.36 -45.04
CA MET A 42 -17.03 24.29 -45.99
C MET A 42 -18.12 24.68 -47.00
N ALA A 43 -18.09 24.06 -48.19
CA ALA A 43 -19.20 24.15 -49.14
C ALA A 43 -20.44 23.39 -48.60
N GLN A 44 -21.65 23.77 -49.06
CA GLN A 44 -22.90 23.21 -48.52
C GLN A 44 -23.03 21.69 -48.69
N ASP A 45 -22.42 21.14 -49.73
CA ASP A 45 -22.35 19.73 -50.07
C ASP A 45 -21.32 18.94 -49.25
N GLU A 46 -20.41 19.63 -48.56
CA GLU A 46 -19.37 19.03 -47.69
C GLU A 46 -19.71 19.12 -46.19
N MET A 47 -20.87 19.70 -45.84
CA MET A 47 -21.28 19.88 -44.46
C MET A 47 -21.49 18.55 -43.72
N TYR A 48 -21.25 18.56 -42.41
CA TYR A 48 -21.41 17.38 -41.59
C TYR A 48 -22.90 17.02 -41.44
N SER A 49 -23.16 15.70 -41.43
CA SER A 49 -24.47 15.19 -41.04
C SER A 49 -24.80 15.57 -39.59
N GLU A 50 -26.08 15.66 -39.25
CA GLU A 50 -26.51 15.95 -37.87
C GLU A 50 -25.95 14.93 -36.87
N LYS A 51 -25.85 13.66 -37.26
CA LYS A 51 -25.24 12.59 -36.44
C LYS A 51 -23.76 12.88 -36.16
N GLU A 52 -23.02 13.33 -37.17
CA GLU A 52 -21.61 13.68 -37.04
C GLU A 52 -21.40 14.92 -36.16
N ARG A 53 -22.25 15.94 -36.31
CA ARG A 53 -22.25 17.12 -35.43
C ARG A 53 -22.52 16.73 -33.98
N LYS A 54 -23.53 15.88 -33.74
CA LYS A 54 -23.84 15.36 -32.39
C LYS A 54 -22.62 14.63 -31.81
N ARG A 55 -21.99 13.73 -32.58
CA ARG A 55 -20.79 13.00 -32.15
C ARG A 55 -19.65 13.95 -31.76
N ARG A 56 -19.34 14.93 -32.60
CA ARG A 56 -18.26 15.91 -32.35
C ARG A 56 -18.54 16.80 -31.16
N PHE A 57 -19.78 17.25 -31.00
CA PHE A 57 -20.20 18.05 -29.85
C PHE A 57 -20.06 17.28 -28.54
N GLU A 58 -20.52 16.03 -28.48
CA GLU A 58 -20.34 15.16 -27.32
C GLU A 58 -18.85 14.92 -27.03
N LYS A 59 -18.03 14.68 -28.07
CA LYS A 59 -16.59 14.47 -27.93
C LYS A 59 -15.88 15.70 -27.37
N ALA A 60 -16.22 16.90 -27.84
CA ALA A 60 -15.67 18.16 -27.34
C ALA A 60 -16.00 18.37 -25.85
N HIS A 61 -17.23 18.05 -25.43
CA HIS A 61 -17.59 18.10 -24.02
C HIS A 61 -16.85 17.06 -23.18
N THR A 62 -16.72 15.82 -23.65
CA THR A 62 -15.93 14.79 -22.96
C THR A 62 -14.48 15.24 -22.77
N HIS A 63 -13.84 15.81 -23.81
CA HIS A 63 -12.50 16.40 -23.67
C HIS A 63 -12.47 17.54 -22.65
N THR A 64 -13.50 18.40 -22.61
CA THR A 64 -13.59 19.48 -21.61
C THR A 64 -13.55 18.92 -20.19
N LEU A 65 -14.29 17.84 -19.91
CA LEU A 65 -14.26 17.15 -18.62
C LEU A 65 -12.90 16.50 -18.32
N CYS A 66 -12.24 15.88 -19.32
CA CYS A 66 -10.87 15.36 -19.15
C CYS A 66 -9.92 16.47 -18.68
N TYR A 67 -9.99 17.65 -19.32
CA TYR A 67 -9.13 18.79 -19.00
C TYR A 67 -9.49 19.39 -17.63
N LEU A 68 -10.76 19.42 -17.24
CA LEU A 68 -11.18 19.83 -15.90
C LEU A 68 -10.61 18.89 -14.83
N ALA A 69 -10.63 17.57 -15.07
CA ALA A 69 -10.00 16.62 -14.17
C ALA A 69 -8.50 16.87 -13.99
N LEU A 70 -7.78 17.10 -15.09
CA LEU A 70 -6.34 17.40 -15.08
C LEU A 70 -6.03 18.71 -14.34
N VAL A 71 -6.80 19.76 -14.60
CA VAL A 71 -6.64 21.07 -13.94
C VAL A 71 -6.93 20.94 -12.44
N CYS A 72 -8.03 20.29 -12.05
CA CYS A 72 -8.37 20.07 -10.65
C CYS A 72 -7.28 19.27 -9.93
N LYS A 73 -6.71 18.25 -10.58
CA LYS A 73 -5.58 17.48 -10.03
C LYS A 73 -4.36 18.35 -9.78
N LYS A 74 -4.01 19.23 -10.72
CA LYS A 74 -2.85 20.15 -10.57
C LYS A 74 -3.09 21.27 -9.56
N LEU A 75 -4.34 21.65 -9.32
CA LEU A 75 -4.73 22.62 -8.29
C LEU A 75 -4.98 21.95 -6.92
N GLU A 76 -4.56 20.70 -6.73
CA GLU A 76 -4.72 19.95 -5.47
C GLU A 76 -6.18 19.85 -5.00
N GLN A 77 -7.11 19.70 -5.95
CA GLN A 77 -8.55 19.49 -5.71
C GLN A 77 -8.94 18.05 -6.08
N PRO A 78 -8.56 17.05 -5.25
CA PRO A 78 -8.66 15.64 -5.63
C PRO A 78 -10.10 15.15 -5.79
N GLU A 79 -11.03 15.62 -4.96
CA GLU A 79 -12.45 15.23 -5.05
C GLU A 79 -13.08 15.66 -6.39
N ARG A 80 -12.84 16.91 -6.80
CA ARG A 80 -13.31 17.42 -8.10
C ARG A 80 -12.64 16.70 -9.26
N ALA A 81 -11.34 16.44 -9.15
CA ALA A 81 -10.61 15.69 -10.16
C ALA A 81 -11.20 14.27 -10.34
N ALA A 82 -11.48 13.56 -9.25
CA ALA A 82 -12.10 12.24 -9.27
C ALA A 82 -13.50 12.26 -9.89
N ALA A 83 -14.33 13.25 -9.54
CA ALA A 83 -15.67 13.41 -10.12
C ALA A 83 -15.63 13.64 -11.64
N TYR A 84 -14.72 14.51 -12.12
CA TYR A 84 -14.55 14.74 -13.56
C TYR A 84 -13.94 13.54 -14.28
N CYS A 85 -13.01 12.80 -13.67
CA CYS A 85 -12.50 11.53 -14.21
C CYS A 85 -13.63 10.51 -14.38
N LEU A 86 -14.46 10.32 -13.36
CA LEU A 86 -15.60 9.41 -13.39
C LEU A 86 -16.58 9.79 -14.51
N ALA A 87 -16.99 11.05 -14.58
CA ALA A 87 -17.90 11.54 -15.61
C ALA A 87 -17.32 11.36 -17.03
N THR A 88 -16.01 11.53 -17.18
CA THR A 88 -15.30 11.27 -18.44
C THR A 88 -15.38 9.80 -18.84
N LEU A 89 -15.00 8.89 -17.93
CA LEU A 89 -14.99 7.45 -18.18
C LEU A 89 -16.39 6.91 -18.53
N GLN A 90 -17.42 7.39 -17.84
CA GLN A 90 -18.83 7.09 -18.12
C GLN A 90 -19.24 7.47 -19.55
N ARG A 91 -18.87 8.68 -19.98
CA ARG A 91 -19.20 9.18 -21.32
C ARG A 91 -18.43 8.44 -22.41
N GLN A 92 -17.15 8.15 -22.17
CA GLN A 92 -16.33 7.32 -23.05
C GLN A 92 -16.97 5.94 -23.25
N LEU A 93 -17.38 5.29 -22.16
CA LEU A 93 -18.03 3.98 -22.23
C LEU A 93 -19.35 4.02 -22.99
N THR A 94 -20.17 5.04 -22.74
CA THR A 94 -21.48 5.23 -23.38
C THR A 94 -21.34 5.49 -24.89
N SER A 95 -20.33 6.26 -25.29
CA SER A 95 -20.07 6.58 -26.71
C SER A 95 -19.30 5.49 -27.45
N GLN A 96 -18.69 4.54 -26.74
CA GLN A 96 -17.76 3.55 -27.29
C GLN A 96 -16.57 4.18 -28.05
N ASP A 97 -16.21 5.43 -27.71
CA ASP A 97 -15.09 6.18 -28.29
C ASP A 97 -13.99 6.33 -27.22
N TYR A 98 -13.18 5.27 -27.07
CA TYR A 98 -12.04 5.23 -26.17
C TYR A 98 -11.01 4.20 -26.60
N ASP A 99 -9.76 4.43 -26.22
CA ASP A 99 -8.72 3.39 -26.24
C ASP A 99 -8.88 2.50 -24.98
N PRO A 100 -9.00 1.16 -25.14
CA PRO A 100 -9.20 0.26 -23.99
C PRO A 100 -8.09 0.30 -22.95
N VAL A 101 -6.83 0.49 -23.36
CA VAL A 101 -5.69 0.54 -22.44
C VAL A 101 -5.76 1.83 -21.63
N ASP A 102 -5.89 2.99 -22.28
CA ASP A 102 -6.01 4.29 -21.62
C ASP A 102 -7.24 4.33 -20.69
N TRP A 103 -8.36 3.78 -21.12
CA TRP A 103 -9.58 3.72 -20.31
C TRP A 103 -9.37 2.85 -19.07
N ALA A 104 -8.79 1.66 -19.23
CA ALA A 104 -8.52 0.76 -18.11
C ALA A 104 -7.47 1.32 -17.14
N THR A 105 -6.43 1.98 -17.65
CA THR A 105 -5.44 2.68 -16.82
C THR A 105 -6.09 3.80 -16.02
N ASN A 106 -6.92 4.64 -16.64
CA ASN A 106 -7.61 5.73 -15.95
C ASN A 106 -8.61 5.22 -14.90
N ALA A 107 -9.37 4.17 -15.21
CA ALA A 107 -10.27 3.51 -14.24
C ALA A 107 -9.48 2.89 -13.08
N THR A 108 -8.31 2.31 -13.35
CA THR A 108 -7.41 1.76 -12.34
C THR A 108 -6.83 2.85 -11.44
N MET A 109 -6.43 4.00 -11.99
CA MET A 109 -5.97 5.14 -11.19
C MET A 109 -7.08 5.70 -10.30
N LEU A 110 -8.30 5.80 -10.84
CA LEU A 110 -9.46 6.26 -10.08
C LEU A 110 -9.79 5.30 -8.93
N SER A 111 -9.62 3.98 -9.13
CA SER A 111 -9.82 3.02 -8.04
C SER A 111 -8.90 3.26 -6.85
N GLN A 112 -7.62 3.57 -7.10
CA GLN A 112 -6.64 3.80 -6.04
C GLN A 112 -7.01 5.01 -5.18
N TYR A 113 -7.55 6.08 -5.79
CA TYR A 113 -8.07 7.22 -5.05
C TYR A 113 -9.18 6.81 -4.08
N TYR A 114 -10.16 6.04 -4.56
CA TYR A 114 -11.29 5.62 -3.71
C TYR A 114 -10.89 4.60 -2.65
N ILE A 115 -9.94 3.70 -2.93
CA ILE A 115 -9.41 2.74 -1.97
C ILE A 115 -8.72 3.46 -0.81
N LEU A 116 -7.87 4.45 -1.10
CA LEU A 116 -7.22 5.27 -0.07
C LEU A 116 -8.23 6.09 0.76
N GLY A 117 -9.38 6.43 0.17
CA GLY A 117 -10.51 7.05 0.86
C GLY A 117 -11.45 6.06 1.55
N GLN A 118 -11.07 4.78 1.69
CA GLN A 118 -11.87 3.68 2.26
C GLN A 118 -13.23 3.44 1.59
N GLN A 119 -13.41 3.94 0.36
CA GLN A 119 -14.60 3.71 -0.47
C GLN A 119 -14.41 2.43 -1.31
N TYR A 120 -14.28 1.31 -0.62
CA TYR A 120 -13.95 0.02 -1.23
C TYR A 120 -14.93 -0.44 -2.30
N ALA A 121 -16.24 -0.20 -2.12
CA ALA A 121 -17.24 -0.56 -3.13
C ALA A 121 -16.98 0.13 -4.48
N VAL A 122 -16.69 1.43 -4.44
CA VAL A 122 -16.38 2.25 -5.63
C VAL A 122 -15.04 1.84 -6.24
N GLY A 123 -14.02 1.65 -5.41
CA GLY A 123 -12.69 1.21 -5.86
C GLY A 123 -12.74 -0.17 -6.54
N ARG A 124 -13.44 -1.13 -5.93
CA ARG A 124 -13.67 -2.47 -6.48
C ARG A 124 -14.39 -2.41 -7.82
N HIS A 125 -15.44 -1.60 -7.93
CA HIS A 125 -16.17 -1.42 -9.19
C HIS A 125 -15.28 -0.89 -10.30
N CYS A 126 -14.43 0.10 -10.01
CA CYS A 126 -13.47 0.65 -10.98
C CYS A 126 -12.45 -0.39 -11.46
N LEU A 127 -11.90 -1.21 -10.56
CA LEU A 127 -10.96 -2.28 -10.92
C LEU A 127 -11.62 -3.42 -11.70
N ALA A 128 -12.85 -3.80 -11.32
CA ALA A 128 -13.63 -4.80 -12.04
C ALA A 128 -13.94 -4.31 -13.45
N ALA A 129 -14.39 -3.06 -13.61
CA ALA A 129 -14.64 -2.47 -14.92
C ALA A 129 -13.36 -2.39 -15.78
N ALA A 130 -12.23 -1.97 -15.20
CA ALA A 130 -10.94 -1.97 -15.90
C ALA A 130 -10.53 -3.37 -16.38
N SER A 131 -10.70 -4.39 -15.52
CA SER A 131 -10.41 -5.79 -15.84
C SER A 131 -11.29 -6.29 -17.00
N VAL A 132 -12.60 -6.03 -16.93
CA VAL A 132 -13.56 -6.45 -17.97
C VAL A 132 -13.30 -5.77 -19.31
N VAL A 133 -12.96 -4.48 -19.31
CA VAL A 133 -12.68 -3.73 -20.55
C VAL A 133 -11.40 -4.26 -21.20
N ILE A 134 -10.33 -4.45 -20.44
CA ILE A 134 -9.06 -4.93 -21.01
C ILE A 134 -9.14 -6.39 -21.48
N ASP A 135 -9.92 -7.24 -20.80
CA ASP A 135 -10.07 -8.66 -21.16
C ASP A 135 -10.93 -8.87 -22.42
N LYS A 136 -11.72 -7.86 -22.83
CA LYS A 136 -12.45 -7.89 -24.11
C LYS A 136 -11.56 -7.60 -25.32
N VAL A 137 -10.37 -7.05 -25.11
CA VAL A 137 -9.44 -6.77 -26.22
C VAL A 137 -8.77 -8.07 -26.65
N PRO A 138 -8.92 -8.50 -27.92
CA PRO A 138 -8.30 -9.73 -28.39
C PRO A 138 -6.77 -9.64 -28.33
N GLU A 139 -6.15 -10.64 -27.71
CA GLU A 139 -4.69 -10.82 -27.75
C GLU A 139 -4.31 -11.37 -29.14
N PHE A 140 -3.83 -10.52 -30.05
CA PHE A 140 -3.23 -10.98 -31.30
C PHE A 140 -1.73 -11.22 -31.11
N GLU A 141 -1.25 -12.39 -31.51
CA GLU A 141 0.18 -12.69 -31.63
C GLU A 141 0.74 -11.99 -32.88
N GLY A 142 1.18 -10.74 -32.74
CA GLY A 142 1.75 -9.97 -33.84
C GLY A 142 2.45 -8.70 -33.37
N ALA A 143 3.49 -8.29 -34.09
CA ALA A 143 4.39 -7.18 -33.80
C ALA A 143 3.74 -5.78 -33.99
N ASP A 144 2.55 -5.58 -33.42
CA ASP A 144 1.93 -4.26 -33.35
C ASP A 144 2.31 -3.61 -32.01
N GLU A 145 2.96 -2.44 -32.05
CA GLU A 145 3.48 -1.76 -30.86
C GLU A 145 2.37 -1.44 -29.85
N GLU A 146 1.16 -1.15 -30.33
CA GLU A 146 -0.04 -0.87 -29.52
C GLU A 146 -0.53 -2.11 -28.73
N LEU A 147 -0.41 -3.32 -29.29
CA LEU A 147 -0.79 -4.56 -28.58
C LEU A 147 0.22 -4.97 -27.48
N SER A 148 1.44 -4.43 -27.51
CA SER A 148 2.45 -4.70 -26.48
C SER A 148 2.05 -4.17 -25.10
N HIS A 149 1.12 -3.22 -25.04
CA HIS A 149 0.67 -2.58 -23.81
C HIS A 149 -0.43 -3.36 -23.08
N ILE A 150 -1.14 -4.27 -23.75
CA ILE A 150 -2.24 -5.04 -23.13
C ILE A 150 -1.73 -5.94 -21.99
N PRO A 151 -0.69 -6.79 -22.19
CA PRO A 151 -0.19 -7.63 -21.10
C PRO A 151 0.32 -6.82 -19.90
N ARG A 152 0.94 -5.66 -20.17
CA ARG A 152 1.38 -4.71 -19.15
C ARG A 152 0.19 -4.17 -18.36
N CYS A 153 -0.82 -3.65 -19.05
CA CYS A 153 -2.03 -3.11 -18.45
C CYS A 153 -2.75 -4.15 -17.59
N LYS A 154 -2.88 -5.40 -18.08
CA LYS A 154 -3.44 -6.51 -17.31
C LYS A 154 -2.63 -6.76 -16.03
N ALA A 155 -1.30 -6.78 -16.11
CA ALA A 155 -0.45 -6.98 -14.95
C ALA A 155 -0.55 -5.82 -13.94
N GLU A 156 -0.65 -4.57 -14.41
CA GLU A 156 -0.85 -3.38 -13.57
C GLU A 156 -2.20 -3.40 -12.84
N ILE A 157 -3.29 -3.80 -13.53
CA ILE A 157 -4.61 -3.98 -12.91
C ILE A 157 -4.53 -5.05 -11.81
N ARG A 158 -3.83 -6.18 -12.06
CA ARG A 158 -3.63 -7.21 -11.04
C ARG A 158 -2.82 -6.71 -9.85
N ARG A 159 -1.80 -5.86 -10.04
CA ARG A 159 -1.11 -5.19 -8.92
C ARG A 159 -2.05 -4.32 -8.09
N CYS A 160 -2.93 -3.57 -8.75
CA CYS A 160 -3.89 -2.73 -8.06
C CYS A 160 -4.95 -3.53 -7.29
N TRP A 161 -5.32 -4.73 -7.78
CA TRP A 161 -6.10 -5.70 -7.01
C TRP A 161 -5.38 -6.23 -5.78
N ILE A 162 -4.07 -6.50 -5.86
CA ILE A 162 -3.28 -6.90 -4.68
C ILE A 162 -3.29 -5.77 -3.64
N LYS A 163 -3.07 -4.52 -4.08
CA LYS A 163 -3.14 -3.34 -3.20
C LYS A 163 -4.53 -3.15 -2.59
N TYR A 164 -5.60 -3.38 -3.35
CA TYR A 164 -6.96 -3.41 -2.81
C TYR A 164 -7.08 -4.38 -1.64
N CYS A 165 -6.59 -5.61 -1.80
CA CYS A 165 -6.62 -6.63 -0.75
C CYS A 165 -5.79 -6.24 0.47
N VAL A 166 -4.59 -5.69 0.27
CA VAL A 166 -3.72 -5.23 1.37
C VAL A 166 -4.41 -4.12 2.16
N ASN A 167 -4.90 -3.06 1.48
CA ASN A 167 -5.57 -1.96 2.15
C ASN A 167 -6.83 -2.43 2.89
N LEU A 168 -7.66 -3.27 2.26
CA LEU A 168 -8.88 -3.78 2.89
C LEU A 168 -8.57 -4.55 4.19
N LEU A 169 -7.54 -5.40 4.18
CA LEU A 169 -7.14 -6.17 5.36
C LEU A 169 -6.48 -5.30 6.43
N GLU A 170 -5.64 -4.34 6.05
CA GLU A 170 -4.98 -3.42 6.99
C GLU A 170 -5.98 -2.47 7.65
N ASP A 171 -6.91 -1.88 6.90
CA ASP A 171 -7.97 -1.07 7.48
C ASP A 171 -8.89 -1.90 8.39
N SER A 172 -9.16 -3.16 8.02
CA SER A 172 -9.90 -4.09 8.87
C SER A 172 -9.15 -4.38 10.17
N ARG A 173 -7.82 -4.58 10.10
CA ARG A 173 -6.96 -4.77 11.26
C ARG A 173 -6.99 -3.54 12.16
N LEU A 174 -6.78 -2.34 11.61
CA LEU A 174 -6.74 -1.08 12.37
C LEU A 174 -8.06 -0.80 13.13
N GLN A 175 -9.21 -1.23 12.61
CA GLN A 175 -10.50 -1.11 13.29
C GLN A 175 -10.68 -2.08 14.47
N LEU A 176 -9.88 -3.15 14.51
CA LEU A 176 -10.00 -4.27 15.44
C LEU A 176 -8.79 -4.43 16.36
N GLU A 177 -7.74 -3.64 16.16
CA GLU A 177 -6.50 -3.69 16.93
C GLU A 177 -6.66 -2.93 18.26
N ASP A 178 -6.31 -3.58 19.37
CA ASP A 178 -6.30 -2.97 20.69
C ASP A 178 -5.00 -2.16 20.95
N GLY A 179 -4.89 -1.57 22.14
CA GLY A 179 -3.71 -0.75 22.50
C GLY A 179 -2.38 -1.51 22.61
N ILE A 180 -2.39 -2.85 22.54
CA ILE A 180 -1.18 -3.69 22.56
C ILE A 180 -0.94 -4.41 21.23
N GLY A 181 -1.76 -4.16 20.20
CA GLY A 181 -1.59 -4.75 18.87
C GLY A 181 -2.27 -6.11 18.68
N GLU A 182 -3.18 -6.50 19.58
CA GLU A 182 -3.93 -7.76 19.51
C GLU A 182 -5.40 -7.52 19.14
N LEU A 183 -6.12 -8.60 18.83
CA LEU A 183 -7.52 -8.53 18.40
C LEU A 183 -8.45 -8.12 19.56
N ASP A 184 -9.11 -6.97 19.43
CA ASP A 184 -10.18 -6.53 20.33
C ASP A 184 -11.48 -7.30 20.05
N LEU A 185 -11.72 -8.34 20.86
CA LEU A 185 -12.91 -9.18 20.78
C LEU A 185 -14.22 -8.43 21.04
N LYS A 186 -14.20 -7.35 21.85
CA LYS A 186 -15.42 -6.56 22.11
C LYS A 186 -15.76 -5.74 20.88
N ARG A 187 -14.76 -5.06 20.32
CA ARG A 187 -14.92 -4.26 19.11
C ARG A 187 -15.35 -5.12 17.92
N GLN A 188 -14.77 -6.32 17.80
CA GLN A 188 -15.18 -7.31 16.80
C GLN A 188 -16.68 -7.65 16.91
N GLN A 189 -17.16 -7.96 18.12
CA GLN A 189 -18.58 -8.30 18.34
C GLN A 189 -19.51 -7.12 18.04
N GLU A 190 -19.13 -5.90 18.42
CA GLU A 190 -19.89 -4.68 18.10
C GLU A 190 -20.07 -4.48 16.60
N LEU A 191 -18.97 -4.61 15.84
CA LEU A 191 -18.99 -4.43 14.38
C LEU A 191 -19.75 -5.56 13.68
N GLN A 192 -19.64 -6.81 14.17
CA GLN A 192 -20.39 -7.94 13.63
C GLN A 192 -21.90 -7.77 13.85
N ALA A 193 -22.31 -7.24 15.01
CA ALA A 193 -23.71 -6.93 15.28
C ALA A 193 -24.24 -5.85 14.32
N GLN A 194 -23.44 -4.80 14.08
CA GLN A 194 -23.79 -3.73 13.14
C GLN A 194 -23.92 -4.24 11.70
N GLN A 195 -22.99 -5.09 11.23
CA GLN A 195 -23.08 -5.72 9.91
C GLN A 195 -24.32 -6.62 9.77
N GLY A 196 -24.72 -7.32 10.84
CA GLY A 196 -25.91 -8.17 10.83
C GLY A 196 -27.24 -7.40 10.77
N GLU A 197 -27.27 -6.15 11.23
CA GLU A 197 -28.46 -5.28 11.17
C GLU A 197 -28.60 -4.59 9.80
N VAL A 198 -27.49 -4.28 9.14
CA VAL A 198 -27.44 -3.68 7.80
C VAL A 198 -27.47 -4.78 6.73
N ASN A 199 -28.56 -5.54 6.65
CA ASN A 199 -28.81 -6.53 5.58
C ASN A 199 -29.34 -5.89 4.26
N GLU A 200 -29.37 -4.56 4.17
CA GLU A 200 -29.56 -3.90 2.88
C GLU A 200 -28.24 -4.02 2.12
N VAL A 201 -28.24 -4.87 1.07
CA VAL A 201 -27.15 -4.95 0.11
C VAL A 201 -26.85 -3.52 -0.33
N PRO A 202 -25.65 -2.97 -0.09
CA PRO A 202 -25.30 -1.65 -0.59
C PRO A 202 -25.57 -1.65 -2.08
N GLU A 203 -26.45 -0.76 -2.55
CA GLU A 203 -26.70 -0.63 -3.99
C GLU A 203 -25.34 -0.51 -4.68
N ALA A 204 -25.04 -1.47 -5.57
CA ALA A 204 -23.78 -1.46 -6.28
C ALA A 204 -23.62 -0.08 -6.93
N PRO A 205 -22.48 0.61 -6.73
CA PRO A 205 -22.28 1.91 -7.33
C PRO A 205 -22.53 1.78 -8.83
N SER A 206 -23.60 2.37 -9.36
CA SER A 206 -23.97 2.30 -10.78
C SER A 206 -23.13 3.27 -11.59
N LEU A 207 -21.82 3.20 -11.38
CA LEU A 207 -20.84 4.16 -11.87
C LEU A 207 -20.59 3.96 -13.37
N PHE A 208 -20.69 2.75 -13.92
CA PHE A 208 -20.53 2.53 -15.35
C PHE A 208 -21.81 1.93 -15.94
N SER A 209 -22.59 2.75 -16.66
CA SER A 209 -23.85 2.33 -17.26
C SER A 209 -23.64 1.72 -18.65
N GLY A 210 -23.77 0.40 -18.76
CA GLY A 210 -23.82 -0.34 -20.02
C GLY A 210 -24.19 -1.81 -19.80
N ALA A 211 -25.36 -2.25 -20.30
CA ALA A 211 -25.98 -3.53 -19.92
C ALA A 211 -25.07 -4.76 -20.06
N ILE A 212 -24.26 -4.84 -21.12
CA ILE A 212 -23.35 -5.99 -21.37
C ILE A 212 -22.09 -5.95 -20.48
N ILE A 213 -21.71 -4.77 -19.99
CA ILE A 213 -20.55 -4.60 -19.11
C ILE A 213 -20.96 -4.87 -17.66
N MET A 214 -22.19 -4.54 -17.29
CA MET A 214 -22.68 -4.65 -15.91
C MET A 214 -22.64 -6.08 -15.36
N ASP A 215 -23.07 -7.09 -16.13
CA ASP A 215 -23.07 -8.49 -15.68
C ASP A 215 -21.64 -9.02 -15.48
N ALA A 216 -20.74 -8.73 -16.42
CA ALA A 216 -19.33 -9.13 -16.34
C ALA A 216 -18.60 -8.44 -15.19
N VAL A 217 -18.91 -7.15 -14.96
CA VAL A 217 -18.37 -6.39 -13.82
C VAL A 217 -18.86 -6.97 -12.50
N SER A 218 -20.16 -7.28 -12.40
CA SER A 218 -20.74 -7.89 -11.19
C SER A 218 -20.11 -9.25 -10.87
N LEU A 219 -19.77 -10.03 -11.90
CA LEU A 219 -19.06 -11.31 -11.74
C LEU A 219 -17.64 -11.12 -11.22
N GLU A 220 -16.89 -10.15 -11.75
CA GLU A 220 -15.55 -9.80 -11.24
C GLU A 220 -15.60 -9.26 -9.80
N GLU A 221 -16.57 -8.39 -9.50
CA GLU A 221 -16.80 -7.87 -8.15
C GLU A 221 -17.08 -8.99 -7.15
N GLY A 222 -17.88 -10.00 -7.54
CA GLY A 222 -18.24 -11.13 -6.67
C GLY A 222 -17.07 -12.00 -6.22
N GLN A 223 -15.87 -11.84 -6.79
CA GLN A 223 -14.68 -12.61 -6.39
C GLN A 223 -14.04 -12.10 -5.10
N VAL A 224 -14.32 -10.87 -4.68
CA VAL A 224 -13.71 -10.25 -3.50
C VAL A 224 -14.71 -9.32 -2.80
N PRO A 225 -14.83 -9.36 -1.45
CA PRO A 225 -15.71 -8.47 -0.73
C PRO A 225 -15.24 -7.02 -0.78
N CYS A 226 -16.16 -6.08 -0.53
CA CYS A 226 -15.86 -4.67 -0.28
C CYS A 226 -16.16 -4.19 1.14
N GLU A 227 -16.56 -5.13 2.01
CA GLU A 227 -16.75 -4.89 3.43
C GLU A 227 -15.47 -5.24 4.18
N LEU A 228 -15.25 -4.57 5.32
CA LEU A 228 -14.14 -4.88 6.21
C LEU A 228 -14.26 -6.32 6.74
N ALA A 229 -13.14 -7.03 6.74
CA ALA A 229 -13.05 -8.38 7.27
C ALA A 229 -13.09 -8.34 8.80
N LEU A 230 -14.14 -8.91 9.39
CA LEU A 230 -14.28 -8.97 10.84
C LEU A 230 -13.78 -10.27 11.47
N GLY A 231 -13.24 -11.18 10.66
CA GLY A 231 -12.83 -12.51 11.10
C GLY A 231 -11.87 -13.19 10.13
N TYR A 232 -11.33 -14.32 10.57
CA TYR A 232 -10.41 -15.12 9.77
C TYR A 232 -11.01 -15.63 8.45
N PRO A 233 -12.26 -16.15 8.39
CA PRO A 233 -12.82 -16.64 7.14
C PRO A 233 -12.89 -15.57 6.04
N GLU A 234 -13.33 -14.37 6.41
CA GLU A 234 -13.45 -13.22 5.51
C GLU A 234 -12.06 -12.74 5.08
N ALA A 235 -11.14 -12.56 6.04
CA ALA A 235 -9.77 -12.15 5.75
C ALA A 235 -9.05 -13.15 4.84
N ARG A 236 -9.29 -14.45 5.04
CA ARG A 236 -8.74 -15.51 4.20
C ARG A 236 -9.31 -15.47 2.78
N ALA A 237 -10.58 -15.14 2.60
CA ALA A 237 -11.16 -15.00 1.26
C ALA A 237 -10.47 -13.87 0.48
N VAL A 238 -10.28 -12.70 1.11
CA VAL A 238 -9.54 -11.57 0.54
C VAL A 238 -8.09 -11.96 0.21
N PHE A 239 -7.41 -12.65 1.13
CA PHE A 239 -6.05 -13.14 0.91
C PHE A 239 -5.94 -14.07 -0.31
N LEU A 240 -6.88 -15.02 -0.46
CA LEU A 240 -6.85 -15.97 -1.58
C LEU A 240 -7.06 -15.28 -2.93
N PHE A 241 -7.93 -14.28 -2.99
CA PHE A 241 -8.09 -13.44 -4.18
C PHE A 241 -6.82 -12.61 -4.46
N GLY A 242 -6.23 -12.00 -3.45
CA GLY A 242 -4.95 -11.29 -3.58
C GLY A 242 -3.82 -12.21 -4.09
N GLN A 243 -3.78 -13.46 -3.59
CA GLN A 243 -2.83 -14.47 -4.03
C GLN A 243 -3.03 -14.88 -5.50
N SER A 244 -4.27 -15.01 -5.98
CA SER A 244 -4.53 -15.32 -7.39
C SER A 244 -4.12 -14.15 -8.30
N CYS A 245 -4.39 -12.91 -7.89
CA CYS A 245 -3.94 -11.71 -8.60
C CYS A 245 -2.41 -11.61 -8.66
N LEU A 246 -1.73 -11.96 -7.56
CA LEU A 246 -0.27 -12.03 -7.53
C LEU A 246 0.29 -13.08 -8.49
N GLN A 247 -0.29 -14.27 -8.53
CA GLN A 247 0.13 -15.30 -9.48
C GLN A 247 -0.05 -14.83 -10.93
N ALA A 248 -1.11 -14.07 -11.23
CA ALA A 248 -1.31 -13.47 -12.54
C ALA A 248 -0.26 -12.38 -12.84
N ALA A 249 0.00 -11.46 -11.90
CA ALA A 249 0.99 -10.39 -12.06
C ALA A 249 2.41 -10.93 -12.28
N LYS A 250 2.80 -11.99 -11.55
CA LYS A 250 4.12 -12.64 -11.67
C LYS A 250 4.34 -13.37 -13.01
N ARG A 251 3.30 -13.56 -13.84
CA ARG A 251 3.48 -14.08 -15.21
C ARG A 251 4.09 -13.02 -16.14
N TYR A 252 3.90 -11.75 -15.83
CA TYR A 252 4.42 -10.62 -16.60
C TYR A 252 5.66 -10.00 -15.95
N TYR A 253 5.59 -9.73 -14.64
CA TYR A 253 6.72 -9.17 -13.91
C TYR A 253 7.73 -10.28 -13.58
N SER A 254 8.97 -10.08 -14.01
CA SER A 254 10.09 -10.95 -13.68
C SER A 254 11.23 -10.10 -13.12
N LEU A 255 12.06 -10.69 -12.26
CA LEU A 255 13.18 -9.96 -11.67
C LEU A 255 14.19 -9.45 -12.74
N ASN A 256 14.31 -10.15 -13.86
CA ASN A 256 15.24 -9.82 -14.94
C ASN A 256 14.78 -8.66 -15.82
N SER A 257 13.47 -8.57 -16.10
CA SER A 257 12.91 -7.58 -17.02
C SER A 257 12.28 -6.39 -16.30
N HIS A 258 11.74 -6.62 -15.11
CA HIS A 258 10.91 -5.67 -14.37
C HIS A 258 11.30 -5.70 -12.88
N THR A 259 12.58 -5.48 -12.56
CA THR A 259 13.13 -5.70 -11.22
C THR A 259 12.34 -4.96 -10.14
N THR A 260 12.09 -3.66 -10.30
CA THR A 260 11.36 -2.84 -9.31
C THR A 260 9.94 -3.33 -9.11
N ASP A 261 9.18 -3.52 -10.19
CA ASP A 261 7.79 -3.97 -10.12
C ASP A 261 7.67 -5.38 -9.51
N TYR A 262 8.60 -6.26 -9.84
CA TYR A 262 8.64 -7.62 -9.29
C TYR A 262 8.89 -7.62 -7.78
N VAL A 263 9.84 -6.79 -7.31
CA VAL A 263 10.13 -6.65 -5.87
C VAL A 263 8.90 -6.12 -5.15
N GLU A 264 8.27 -5.06 -5.67
CA GLU A 264 7.06 -4.46 -5.08
C GLU A 264 5.89 -5.47 -5.02
N VAL A 265 5.70 -6.30 -6.06
CA VAL A 265 4.71 -7.40 -6.02
C VAL A 265 5.00 -8.42 -4.91
N VAL A 266 6.27 -8.71 -4.64
CA VAL A 266 6.65 -9.64 -3.56
C VAL A 266 6.49 -9.00 -2.18
N GLN A 267 6.78 -7.70 -2.03
CA GLN A 267 6.50 -6.93 -0.82
C GLN A 267 4.99 -6.91 -0.52
N ASP A 268 4.16 -6.59 -1.52
CA ASP A 268 2.70 -6.62 -1.39
C ASP A 268 2.19 -8.01 -0.94
N TYR A 269 2.87 -9.10 -1.37
CA TYR A 269 2.55 -10.44 -0.88
C TYR A 269 2.93 -10.66 0.58
N GLY A 270 4.07 -10.11 0.99
CA GLY A 270 4.52 -10.11 2.36
C GLY A 270 3.51 -9.42 3.27
N GLU A 271 2.97 -8.28 2.83
CA GLU A 271 1.94 -7.55 3.55
C GLU A 271 0.61 -8.30 3.62
N LEU A 272 0.19 -9.00 2.55
CA LEU A 272 -0.98 -9.90 2.63
C LEU A 272 -0.83 -10.97 3.71
N PHE A 273 0.36 -11.58 3.83
CA PHE A 273 0.63 -12.54 4.91
C PHE A 273 0.64 -11.89 6.29
N ASN A 274 1.19 -10.68 6.39
CA ASN A 274 1.25 -9.92 7.62
C ASN A 274 -0.17 -9.60 8.13
N ALA A 275 -0.99 -9.00 7.26
CA ALA A 275 -2.37 -8.64 7.56
C ALA A 275 -3.23 -9.87 7.91
N LEU A 276 -3.14 -10.96 7.13
CA LEU A 276 -3.88 -12.20 7.43
C LEU A 276 -3.48 -12.81 8.79
N SER A 277 -2.21 -12.67 9.19
CA SER A 277 -1.70 -13.26 10.44
C SER A 277 -2.31 -12.64 11.70
N PHE A 278 -2.88 -11.44 11.61
CA PHE A 278 -3.62 -10.81 12.70
C PHE A 278 -4.93 -11.57 13.00
N PHE A 279 -5.64 -11.98 11.95
CA PHE A 279 -6.93 -12.67 12.08
C PHE A 279 -6.79 -14.16 12.41
N GLU A 280 -5.63 -14.77 12.21
CA GLU A 280 -5.41 -16.20 12.37
C GLU A 280 -5.38 -16.61 13.86
N PRO A 281 -6.35 -17.40 14.35
CA PRO A 281 -6.39 -17.80 15.76
C PRO A 281 -5.28 -18.79 16.15
N ASP A 282 -4.78 -19.59 15.21
CA ASP A 282 -3.74 -20.59 15.48
C ASP A 282 -2.33 -19.95 15.42
N ILE A 283 -1.68 -19.83 16.58
CA ILE A 283 -0.33 -19.25 16.70
C ILE A 283 0.74 -19.99 15.89
N HIS A 284 0.59 -21.30 15.66
CA HIS A 284 1.51 -22.06 14.82
C HIS A 284 1.30 -21.76 13.33
N ARG A 285 0.07 -21.48 12.90
CA ARG A 285 -0.21 -20.98 11.55
C ARG A 285 0.29 -19.56 11.37
N ARG A 286 0.12 -18.66 12.35
CA ARG A 286 0.76 -17.33 12.37
C ARG A 286 2.28 -17.44 12.17
N CYS A 287 2.94 -18.36 12.90
CA CYS A 287 4.37 -18.64 12.71
C CYS A 287 4.71 -19.08 11.28
N LYS A 288 3.90 -19.94 10.66
CA LYS A 288 4.12 -20.42 9.28
C LYS A 288 3.95 -19.28 8.27
N MET A 289 2.98 -18.40 8.46
CA MET A 289 2.76 -17.22 7.62
C MET A 289 3.96 -16.26 7.69
N GLN A 290 4.41 -15.91 8.90
CA GLN A 290 5.59 -15.05 9.07
C GLN A 290 6.87 -15.70 8.51
N LYS A 291 7.04 -17.01 8.69
CA LYS A 291 8.16 -17.74 8.08
C LYS A 291 8.10 -17.70 6.54
N ARG A 292 6.91 -17.86 5.95
CA ARG A 292 6.72 -17.76 4.50
C ARG A 292 7.03 -16.36 3.98
N ARG A 293 6.61 -15.31 4.70
CA ARG A 293 6.97 -13.91 4.43
C ARG A 293 8.49 -13.73 4.39
N ILE A 294 9.20 -14.18 5.44
CA ILE A 294 10.67 -14.12 5.50
C ILE A 294 11.31 -14.80 4.30
N ASP A 295 10.88 -16.02 3.96
CA ASP A 295 11.49 -16.81 2.88
C ASP A 295 11.37 -16.12 1.53
N MET A 296 10.19 -15.59 1.20
CA MET A 296 9.96 -14.91 -0.08
C MET A 296 10.71 -13.59 -0.19
N LEU A 297 10.71 -12.78 0.88
CA LEU A 297 11.42 -11.49 0.89
C LEU A 297 12.94 -11.69 0.84
N ALA A 298 13.45 -12.71 1.56
CA ALA A 298 14.88 -13.01 1.59
C ALA A 298 15.39 -13.51 0.24
N GLU A 299 14.61 -14.35 -0.46
CA GLU A 299 14.92 -14.82 -1.81
C GLU A 299 15.17 -13.64 -2.76
N VAL A 300 14.26 -12.66 -2.78
CA VAL A 300 14.40 -11.48 -3.64
C VAL A 300 15.54 -10.57 -3.17
N TYR A 301 15.68 -10.34 -1.86
CA TYR A 301 16.73 -9.48 -1.31
C TYR A 301 18.14 -9.97 -1.67
N LEU A 302 18.37 -11.29 -1.70
CA LEU A 302 19.67 -11.87 -2.04
C LEU A 302 20.08 -11.66 -3.50
N GLU A 303 19.11 -11.44 -4.40
CA GLU A 303 19.37 -11.23 -5.82
C GLU A 303 19.55 -9.74 -6.19
N LEU A 304 19.18 -8.81 -5.29
CA LEU A 304 19.27 -7.38 -5.55
C LEU A 304 20.68 -6.83 -5.38
N ASN A 305 21.08 -5.98 -6.32
CA ASN A 305 22.32 -5.21 -6.22
C ASN A 305 22.06 -3.86 -5.51
N PRO A 306 22.63 -3.63 -4.30
CA PRO A 306 22.39 -2.40 -3.53
C PRO A 306 22.85 -1.12 -4.22
N ARG A 307 23.75 -1.20 -5.22
CA ARG A 307 24.20 0.00 -5.97
C ARG A 307 23.11 0.59 -6.85
N PHE A 308 22.22 -0.24 -7.39
CA PHE A 308 21.15 0.19 -8.29
C PHE A 308 19.80 0.28 -7.57
N TYR A 309 19.61 -0.53 -6.52
CA TYR A 309 18.30 -0.71 -5.87
C TYR A 309 18.34 -0.38 -4.37
N LEU A 310 19.18 0.57 -3.95
CA LEU A 310 19.38 0.91 -2.53
C LEU A 310 18.07 1.16 -1.77
N ARG A 311 17.10 1.86 -2.38
CA ARG A 311 15.77 2.10 -1.80
C ARG A 311 15.06 0.77 -1.48
N LEU A 312 14.95 -0.12 -2.47
CA LEU A 312 14.29 -1.41 -2.30
C LEU A 312 15.04 -2.31 -1.30
N CYS A 313 16.38 -2.28 -1.30
CA CYS A 313 17.17 -2.99 -0.31
C CYS A 313 16.86 -2.54 1.11
N ARG A 314 16.73 -1.22 1.34
CA ARG A 314 16.36 -0.64 2.64
C ARG A 314 14.97 -1.05 3.09
N GLU A 315 13.99 -1.00 2.18
CA GLU A 315 12.62 -1.43 2.44
C GLU A 315 12.57 -2.91 2.81
N LEU A 316 13.19 -3.78 2.01
CA LEU A 316 13.27 -5.22 2.29
C LEU A 316 14.00 -5.54 3.60
N GLN A 317 15.07 -4.81 3.94
CA GLN A 317 15.76 -4.97 5.22
C GLN A 317 14.83 -4.68 6.40
N MET A 318 14.05 -3.60 6.33
CA MET A 318 13.09 -3.26 7.39
C MET A 318 11.97 -4.29 7.48
N GLU A 319 11.40 -4.73 6.36
CA GLU A 319 10.35 -5.75 6.34
C GLU A 319 10.85 -7.12 6.83
N LEU A 320 12.06 -7.53 6.44
CA LEU A 320 12.69 -8.76 6.93
C LEU A 320 12.96 -8.70 8.43
N ALA A 321 13.45 -7.56 8.92
CA ALA A 321 13.68 -7.35 10.34
C ALA A 321 12.38 -7.44 11.15
N GLU A 322 11.30 -6.85 10.64
CA GLU A 322 9.96 -6.94 11.24
C GLU A 322 9.39 -8.36 11.20
N ALA A 323 9.46 -9.05 10.07
CA ALA A 323 8.95 -10.42 9.95
C ALA A 323 9.70 -11.38 10.88
N CYS A 324 11.04 -11.23 11.01
CA CYS A 324 11.85 -11.96 11.99
C CYS A 324 11.45 -11.61 13.43
N TYR A 325 11.22 -10.33 13.72
CA TYR A 325 10.75 -9.87 15.04
C TYR A 325 9.39 -10.49 15.40
N ASN A 326 8.41 -10.41 14.49
CA ASN A 326 7.06 -10.95 14.70
C ASN A 326 7.11 -12.47 14.89
N LEU A 327 7.90 -13.19 14.07
CA LEU A 327 8.08 -14.63 14.24
C LEU A 327 8.75 -14.97 15.58
N MET A 328 9.75 -14.20 16.00
CA MET A 328 10.40 -14.37 17.30
C MET A 328 9.41 -14.17 18.44
N ASP A 329 8.60 -13.12 18.38
CA ASP A 329 7.62 -12.78 19.41
C ASP A 329 6.56 -13.88 19.55
N LEU A 330 6.02 -14.38 18.43
CA LEU A 330 5.11 -15.54 18.43
C LEU A 330 5.77 -16.78 19.08
N LYS A 331 7.07 -17.01 18.85
CA LYS A 331 7.80 -18.13 19.49
C LYS A 331 8.02 -17.91 20.98
N VAL A 332 8.23 -16.68 21.41
CA VAL A 332 8.27 -16.32 22.83
C VAL A 332 6.90 -16.60 23.46
N SER A 333 5.81 -16.14 22.87
CA SER A 333 4.44 -16.38 23.36
C SER A 333 4.09 -17.86 23.48
N ILE A 334 4.51 -18.69 22.53
CA ILE A 334 4.38 -20.16 22.63
C ILE A 334 5.17 -20.71 23.82
N SER A 335 6.36 -20.15 24.07
CA SER A 335 7.27 -20.64 25.11
C SER A 335 6.90 -20.16 26.50
N SER A 336 6.29 -18.97 26.65
CA SER A 336 5.78 -18.43 27.91
C SER A 336 4.63 -19.26 28.48
N ASN A 337 3.93 -20.04 27.64
CA ASN A 337 2.93 -21.01 28.08
C ASN A 337 3.53 -22.29 28.69
N VAL A 338 4.87 -22.40 28.72
CA VAL A 338 5.61 -23.53 29.29
C VAL A 338 6.49 -23.00 30.43
N GLU A 339 6.49 -23.66 31.59
CA GLU A 339 7.19 -23.20 32.81
C GLU A 339 8.69 -22.88 32.59
N GLN A 340 9.35 -23.55 31.64
CA GLN A 340 10.65 -23.16 31.12
C GLN A 340 10.76 -23.42 29.62
N PRO A 341 11.28 -22.47 28.81
CA PRO A 341 11.54 -22.71 27.40
C PRO A 341 12.57 -23.81 27.23
N SER A 342 12.26 -24.82 26.41
CA SER A 342 13.25 -25.84 26.04
C SER A 342 14.50 -25.20 25.43
N GLN A 343 15.66 -25.84 25.60
CA GLN A 343 16.92 -25.35 25.00
C GLN A 343 16.80 -25.13 23.48
N HIS A 344 16.04 -26.00 22.80
CA HIS A 344 15.75 -25.85 21.38
C HIS A 344 14.91 -24.60 21.07
N ALA A 345 13.86 -24.34 21.86
CA ALA A 345 13.04 -23.15 21.72
C ALA A 345 13.85 -21.86 21.97
N ALA A 346 14.65 -21.83 23.03
CA ALA A 346 15.51 -20.69 23.35
C ALA A 346 16.53 -20.41 22.25
N LYS A 347 17.15 -21.46 21.69
CA LYS A 347 18.06 -21.32 20.54
C LYS A 347 17.35 -20.72 19.34
N LYS A 348 16.13 -21.15 19.03
CA LYS A 348 15.38 -20.64 17.88
C LYS A 348 14.94 -19.19 18.07
N ILE A 349 14.49 -18.82 19.27
CA ILE A 349 14.14 -17.43 19.63
C ILE A 349 15.37 -16.52 19.44
N ASN A 350 16.52 -16.91 20.00
CA ASN A 350 17.76 -16.14 19.84
C ASN A 350 18.20 -16.01 18.39
N GLN A 351 18.10 -17.07 17.59
CA GLN A 351 18.42 -17.02 16.16
C GLN A 351 17.55 -15.98 15.43
N LEU A 352 16.24 -16.00 15.65
CA LEU A 352 15.33 -15.06 15.02
C LEU A 352 15.57 -13.62 15.50
N ALA A 353 15.86 -13.44 16.80
CA ALA A 353 16.21 -12.13 17.34
C ALA A 353 17.50 -11.58 16.73
N GLN A 354 18.53 -12.43 16.58
CA GLN A 354 19.79 -12.06 15.93
C GLN A 354 19.61 -11.76 14.44
N GLU A 355 18.77 -12.51 13.73
CA GLU A 355 18.42 -12.21 12.33
C GLU A 355 17.71 -10.86 12.21
N ALA A 356 16.75 -10.55 13.10
CA ALA A 356 16.08 -9.25 13.13
C ALA A 356 17.06 -8.10 13.41
N ILE A 357 17.92 -8.24 14.43
CA ILE A 357 18.98 -7.27 14.75
C ILE A 357 19.88 -7.06 13.53
N ARG A 358 20.30 -8.13 12.86
CA ARG A 358 21.17 -8.05 11.68
C ARG A 358 20.53 -7.24 10.56
N TYR A 359 19.25 -7.45 10.27
CA TYR A 359 18.56 -6.71 9.21
C TYR A 359 18.35 -5.24 9.57
N TYR A 360 17.99 -4.91 10.81
CA TYR A 360 17.94 -3.51 11.27
C TYR A 360 19.31 -2.84 11.19
N GLN A 361 20.38 -3.54 11.58
CA GLN A 361 21.74 -3.02 11.47
C GLN A 361 22.14 -2.78 10.01
N LEU A 362 21.84 -3.71 9.09
CA LEU A 362 22.09 -3.51 7.66
C LEU A 362 21.36 -2.27 7.10
N PHE A 363 20.12 -2.04 7.55
CA PHE A 363 19.39 -0.83 7.21
C PHE A 363 20.09 0.42 7.74
N LEU A 364 20.46 0.45 9.02
CA LEU A 364 21.15 1.60 9.63
C LEU A 364 22.52 1.86 8.98
N ASP A 365 23.30 0.82 8.72
CA ASP A 365 24.60 0.90 8.04
C ASP A 365 24.45 1.47 6.62
N SER A 366 23.33 1.16 5.95
CA SER A 366 23.06 1.72 4.63
C SER A 366 22.84 3.24 4.64
N LEU A 367 22.54 3.84 5.80
CA LEU A 367 22.35 5.28 5.97
C LEU A 367 23.67 6.03 6.20
N CYS A 368 24.75 5.31 6.51
CA CYS A 368 26.07 5.90 6.73
C CYS A 368 26.64 6.48 5.43
N ASP A 369 27.50 7.50 5.58
CA ASP A 369 28.27 8.07 4.47
C ASP A 369 29.38 7.12 3.97
N LEU A 370 30.12 7.56 2.95
CA LEU A 370 31.21 6.77 2.35
C LEU A 370 32.35 6.46 3.34
N GLU A 371 32.47 7.25 4.40
CA GLU A 371 33.43 7.05 5.49
C GLU A 371 32.85 6.20 6.63
N GLY A 372 31.62 5.69 6.48
CA GLY A 372 30.95 4.87 7.48
C GLY A 372 30.39 5.66 8.68
N ARG A 373 30.29 6.99 8.57
CA ARG A 373 29.72 7.82 9.63
C ARG A 373 28.22 7.92 9.47
N PHE A 374 27.51 7.75 10.59
CA PHE A 374 26.08 7.95 10.65
C PHE A 374 25.75 9.45 10.52
N PRO A 375 24.77 9.86 9.69
CA PRO A 375 24.49 11.27 9.44
C PRO A 375 23.94 11.97 10.68
N GLU A 376 24.38 13.22 10.91
CA GLU A 376 23.88 14.04 12.04
C GLU A 376 22.40 14.39 11.91
N THR A 377 21.92 14.55 10.68
CA THR A 377 20.52 14.81 10.32
C THR A 377 20.08 13.79 9.28
N LEU A 378 19.08 12.98 9.63
CA LEU A 378 18.50 11.97 8.76
C LEU A 378 17.49 12.60 7.78
N PRO A 379 17.41 12.12 6.53
CA PRO A 379 16.37 12.53 5.61
C PRO A 379 14.96 12.26 6.16
N PRO A 380 13.96 13.14 5.86
CA PRO A 380 12.60 13.02 6.37
C PRO A 380 11.91 11.68 6.10
N GLU A 381 12.30 11.01 5.00
CA GLU A 381 11.74 9.75 4.51
C GLU A 381 12.22 8.54 5.33
N VAL A 382 13.42 8.62 5.92
CA VAL A 382 14.05 7.48 6.63
C VAL A 382 14.14 7.70 8.15
N VAL A 383 13.93 8.93 8.63
CA VAL A 383 14.08 9.25 10.06
C VAL A 383 13.21 8.39 10.96
N ARG A 384 11.93 8.17 10.61
CA ARG A 384 11.02 7.32 11.39
C ARG A 384 11.52 5.88 11.40
N ALA A 385 11.88 5.34 10.24
CA ALA A 385 12.38 3.97 10.11
C ALA A 385 13.67 3.75 10.93
N ALA A 386 14.60 4.71 10.92
CA ALA A 386 15.84 4.64 11.69
C ALA A 386 15.63 4.67 13.21
N LEU A 387 14.71 5.52 13.69
CA LEU A 387 14.37 5.57 15.11
C LEU A 387 13.66 4.30 15.56
N VAL A 388 12.70 3.81 14.78
CA VAL A 388 12.01 2.54 15.06
C VAL A 388 12.97 1.35 15.02
N ALA A 389 13.92 1.33 14.07
CA ALA A 389 14.94 0.28 14.00
C ALA A 389 15.80 0.23 15.27
N ASN A 390 16.29 1.38 15.74
CA ASN A 390 17.04 1.46 17.00
C ASN A 390 16.17 1.03 18.19
N PHE A 391 14.95 1.54 18.31
CA PHE A 391 14.03 1.15 19.38
C PHE A 391 13.79 -0.36 19.42
N ARG A 392 13.47 -0.97 18.26
CA ARG A 392 13.21 -2.41 18.13
C ARG A 392 14.47 -3.24 18.39
N MET A 393 15.65 -2.80 17.94
CA MET A 393 16.94 -3.43 18.30
C MET A 393 17.17 -3.42 19.81
N GLY A 394 16.88 -2.30 20.50
CA GLY A 394 16.95 -2.22 21.95
C GLY A 394 16.03 -3.22 22.65
N GLY A 395 14.82 -3.42 22.11
CA GLY A 395 13.87 -4.43 22.59
C GLY A 395 14.38 -5.85 22.36
N LEU A 396 14.92 -6.13 21.18
CA LEU A 396 15.49 -7.42 20.80
C LEU A 396 16.65 -7.84 21.69
N HIS A 397 17.59 -6.94 21.97
CA HIS A 397 18.72 -7.23 22.86
C HIS A 397 18.25 -7.62 24.27
N ARG A 398 17.18 -7.01 24.77
CA ARG A 398 16.57 -7.37 26.07
C ARG A 398 15.83 -8.70 26.03
N LYS A 399 15.28 -9.11 24.87
CA LYS A 399 14.58 -10.38 24.67
C LYS A 399 15.52 -11.58 24.43
N LEU A 400 16.81 -11.35 24.18
CA LEU A 400 17.79 -12.44 24.01
C LEU A 400 17.95 -13.27 25.30
N LEU A 401 17.70 -14.57 25.18
CA LEU A 401 17.75 -15.52 26.29
C LEU A 401 19.19 -16.01 26.50
N THR A 402 19.83 -15.62 27.61
CA THR A 402 21.18 -16.09 27.96
C THR A 402 21.30 -16.37 29.46
N THR A 403 22.01 -17.45 29.80
CA THR A 403 22.40 -17.78 31.18
C THR A 403 23.77 -17.21 31.54
N ASP A 404 24.55 -16.79 30.55
CA ASP A 404 25.84 -16.14 30.77
C ASP A 404 25.64 -14.68 31.19
N GLY A 405 26.12 -14.36 32.39
CA GLY A 405 26.04 -13.01 32.94
C GLY A 405 26.83 -11.98 32.13
N ALA A 406 27.97 -12.36 31.52
CA ALA A 406 28.74 -11.45 30.69
C ALA A 406 27.98 -11.09 29.41
N GLN A 407 27.39 -12.07 28.73
CA GLN A 407 26.50 -11.83 27.59
C GLN A 407 25.25 -11.03 27.99
N LYS A 408 24.66 -11.28 29.17
CA LYS A 408 23.52 -10.51 29.67
C LYS A 408 23.88 -9.04 29.87
N LEU A 409 25.05 -8.76 30.46
CA LEU A 409 25.57 -7.40 30.62
C LEU A 409 25.81 -6.74 29.26
N ALA A 410 26.43 -7.44 28.31
CA ALA A 410 26.65 -6.94 26.96
C ALA A 410 25.33 -6.59 26.26
N ASN A 411 24.33 -7.48 26.29
CA ASN A 411 23.01 -7.24 25.72
C ASN A 411 22.33 -6.00 26.35
N THR A 412 22.44 -5.86 27.67
CA THR A 412 21.86 -4.71 28.40
C THR A 412 22.52 -3.39 27.99
N ARG A 413 23.84 -3.39 27.75
CA ARG A 413 24.58 -2.22 27.25
C ARG A 413 24.16 -1.84 25.82
N HIS A 414 24.07 -2.80 24.90
CA HIS A 414 23.59 -2.55 23.54
C HIS A 414 22.15 -2.01 23.54
N ALA A 415 21.28 -2.57 24.39
CA ALA A 415 19.93 -2.06 24.53
C ALA A 415 19.91 -0.60 25.00
N TYR A 416 20.73 -0.26 26.00
CA TYR A 416 20.86 1.12 26.49
C TYR A 416 21.34 2.08 25.39
N GLU A 417 22.34 1.69 24.61
CA GLU A 417 22.85 2.50 23.50
C GLU A 417 21.77 2.78 22.44
N CYS A 418 20.97 1.76 22.11
CA CYS A 418 19.85 1.89 21.16
C CYS A 418 18.78 2.89 21.64
N TYR A 419 18.29 2.74 22.88
CA TYR A 419 17.26 3.66 23.41
C TYR A 419 17.81 5.07 23.63
N ARG A 420 19.07 5.19 24.06
CA ARG A 420 19.76 6.48 24.21
C ARG A 420 19.94 7.18 22.87
N PHE A 421 20.18 6.43 21.80
CA PHE A 421 20.22 7.00 20.46
C PHE A 421 18.88 7.65 20.09
N VAL A 422 17.76 6.94 20.30
CA VAL A 422 16.41 7.45 20.00
C VAL A 422 16.13 8.72 20.80
N GLU A 423 16.32 8.69 22.12
CA GLU A 423 16.14 9.86 22.98
C GLU A 423 17.03 11.02 22.54
N GLY A 424 18.33 10.77 22.39
CA GLY A 424 19.31 11.80 22.06
C GLY A 424 19.08 12.43 20.68
N TYR A 425 18.61 11.66 19.71
CA TYR A 425 18.26 12.17 18.38
C TYR A 425 17.02 13.07 18.46
N CYS A 426 15.94 12.62 19.10
CA CYS A 426 14.69 13.39 19.22
C CYS A 426 14.83 14.65 20.09
N VAL A 427 15.80 14.69 21.02
CA VAL A 427 16.13 15.91 21.77
C VAL A 427 16.80 16.96 20.88
N ARG A 428 17.65 16.52 19.93
CA ARG A 428 18.31 17.43 18.97
C ARG A 428 17.38 17.87 17.84
N HIS A 429 16.44 17.01 17.45
CA HIS A 429 15.51 17.18 16.33
C HIS A 429 14.07 16.94 16.82
N PRO A 430 13.40 17.93 17.45
CA PRO A 430 12.08 17.76 18.04
C PRO A 430 11.00 17.24 17.06
N GLU A 431 11.07 17.67 15.80
CA GLU A 431 10.17 17.23 14.72
C GLU A 431 10.29 15.72 14.42
N ALA A 432 11.43 15.11 14.74
CA ALA A 432 11.59 13.66 14.64
C ALA A 432 10.86 12.94 15.79
N GLY A 433 10.80 13.55 16.98
CA GLY A 433 10.07 13.03 18.14
C GLY A 433 8.56 12.96 17.90
N GLU A 434 8.00 13.91 17.14
CA GLU A 434 6.58 13.91 16.74
C GLU A 434 6.20 12.70 15.87
N LYS A 435 7.17 12.11 15.15
CA LYS A 435 6.97 10.94 14.28
C LYS A 435 7.00 9.60 15.02
N VAL A 436 7.51 9.56 16.24
CA VAL A 436 7.70 8.35 17.07
C VAL A 436 7.38 8.60 18.56
N PRO A 437 6.19 9.13 18.90
CA PRO A 437 5.89 9.55 20.27
C PRO A 437 5.94 8.38 21.26
N ALA A 438 5.39 7.23 20.89
CA ALA A 438 5.35 6.04 21.75
C ALA A 438 6.75 5.46 21.98
N GLU A 439 7.55 5.33 20.92
CA GLU A 439 8.93 4.83 21.03
C GLU A 439 9.81 5.79 21.84
N LEU A 440 9.62 7.11 21.69
CA LEU A 440 10.37 8.12 22.43
C LEU A 440 10.02 8.11 23.93
N GLU A 441 8.74 8.03 24.27
CA GLU A 441 8.27 7.94 25.66
C GLU A 441 8.89 6.72 26.36
N LEU A 442 8.74 5.55 25.75
CA LEU A 442 9.32 4.31 26.29
C LEU A 442 10.85 4.35 26.33
N SER A 443 11.51 4.95 25.34
CA SER A 443 12.97 5.09 25.34
C SER A 443 13.45 5.94 26.53
N ARG A 444 12.77 7.04 26.85
CA ARG A 444 13.11 7.90 28.01
C ARG A 444 13.00 7.14 29.33
N GLU A 445 11.90 6.41 29.52
CA GLU A 445 11.71 5.58 30.71
C GLU A 445 12.83 4.54 30.84
N ILE A 446 13.12 3.82 29.76
CA ILE A 446 14.11 2.74 29.77
C ILE A 446 15.54 3.29 29.97
N VAL A 447 15.89 4.43 29.36
CA VAL A 447 17.18 5.10 29.56
C VAL A 447 17.39 5.53 31.01
N GLY A 448 16.32 5.92 31.72
CA GLY A 448 16.37 6.21 33.15
C GLY A 448 16.63 4.98 34.03
N LEU A 449 16.23 3.78 33.59
CA LEU A 449 16.28 2.55 34.37
C LEU A 449 17.53 1.69 34.11
N LEU A 450 17.95 1.55 32.85
CA LEU A 450 19.02 0.62 32.47
C LEU A 450 20.40 0.89 33.09
N PRO A 451 20.84 2.13 33.35
CA PRO A 451 22.14 2.38 34.00
C PRO A 451 22.29 1.69 35.35
N ALA A 452 21.24 1.69 36.18
CA ALA A 452 21.24 1.00 37.47
C ALA A 452 21.28 -0.53 37.31
N GLU A 453 20.63 -1.08 36.28
CA GLU A 453 20.72 -2.51 35.94
C GLU A 453 22.13 -2.90 35.48
N ILE A 454 22.75 -2.09 34.61
CA ILE A 454 24.13 -2.29 34.11
C ILE A 454 25.10 -2.28 35.29
N GLN A 455 24.96 -1.35 36.23
CA GLN A 455 25.83 -1.28 37.41
C GLN A 455 25.68 -2.51 38.31
N ARG A 456 24.43 -2.98 38.54
CA ARG A 456 24.16 -4.20 39.32
C ARG A 456 24.79 -5.43 38.66
N LEU A 457 24.59 -5.61 37.36
CA LEU A 457 25.17 -6.73 36.61
C LEU A 457 26.71 -6.68 36.61
N THR A 458 27.29 -5.50 36.41
CA THR A 458 28.75 -5.30 36.45
C THR A 458 29.33 -5.66 37.82
N SER A 459 28.65 -5.26 38.90
CA SER A 459 29.07 -5.57 40.27
C SER A 459 28.98 -7.07 40.57
N SER A 460 27.94 -7.76 40.07
CA SER A 460 27.78 -9.21 40.25
C SER A 460 28.80 -10.06 39.49
N LEU A 461 29.40 -9.52 38.43
CA LEU A 461 30.43 -10.17 37.61
C LEU A 461 31.86 -9.85 38.08
N SER A 462 32.01 -8.80 38.90
CA SER A 462 33.28 -8.46 39.53
C SER A 462 33.46 -9.41 40.72
N PRO A 463 34.45 -10.31 40.74
CA PRO A 463 34.66 -11.18 41.89
C PRO A 463 34.89 -10.30 43.12
N CYS A 464 34.24 -10.59 44.24
CA CYS A 464 34.58 -10.01 45.53
C CYS A 464 36.09 -10.17 45.74
N GLN A 465 36.86 -9.09 45.54
CA GLN A 465 38.11 -8.90 46.24
C GLN A 465 37.74 -8.59 47.68
N GLN A 466 37.51 -9.65 48.47
CA GLN A 466 37.50 -9.57 49.92
C GLN A 466 38.63 -10.48 50.41
N GLU A 467 39.80 -9.87 50.56
CA GLU A 467 40.83 -10.28 51.52
C GLU A 467 40.34 -10.04 52.96
#